data_AF-A0A933HUI1-F1
#
_entry.id   AF-A0A933HUI1-F1
#
_cell.length_a   1.000
_cell.length_b   1.000
_cell.length_c   1.000
_cell.angle_alpha   90.00
_cell.angle_beta   90.00
_cell.angle_gamma   90.00
#
_symmetry.space_group_name_H-M   'P 1'
#
loop_
_entity.id
_entity.type
_entity.pdbx_description
1 polymer ?
#
loop_
_entity_poly.entity_id
_entity_poly.type
_entity_poly.pdbx_seq_one_letter_code
_entity_poly.pdbx_strand_id
1 'polypeptide(L)' 'MLYKIPVVVMGENRTFKGPESYSRKRVELVNLDLKGCRDMMADFIRRRPELWNEDIGV' A
#
# COMPACT_ATOMS: atom_id res chain seq x y z
N MET A 1 13.27 -9.67 -6.51
CA MET A 1 13.26 -8.47 -5.67
C MET A 1 14.65 -7.87 -5.66
N LEU A 2 14.79 -6.63 -6.10
CA LEU A 2 16.08 -6.08 -6.58
C LEU A 2 17.03 -5.62 -5.45
N TYR A 3 16.52 -5.30 -4.26
CA TYR A 3 17.30 -4.59 -3.24
C TYR A 3 17.58 -5.37 -1.94
N LYS A 4 17.33 -6.69 -1.89
CA LYS A 4 17.55 -7.54 -0.69
C LYS A 4 16.95 -6.97 0.61
N ILE A 5 15.86 -6.21 0.52
CA ILE A 5 15.15 -5.68 1.70
C ILE A 5 14.50 -6.87 2.43
N PRO A 6 14.84 -7.16 3.69
CA PRO A 6 14.36 -8.37 4.36
C PRO A 6 12.94 -8.24 4.90
N VAL A 7 12.55 -7.02 5.29
CA VAL A 7 11.26 -6.72 5.93
C VAL A 7 10.68 -5.45 5.33
N VAL A 8 9.38 -5.46 5.03
CA VAL A 8 8.61 -4.28 4.66
C VAL A 8 7.47 -4.11 5.64
N VAL A 9 7.42 -2.95 6.29
CA VAL A 9 6.36 -2.56 7.23
C VAL A 9 5.46 -1.55 6.53
N MET A 10 4.18 -1.85 6.43
CA MET A 10 3.18 -1.03 5.76
C MET A 10 2.25 -0.40 6.80
N GLY A 11 1.89 0.86 6.58
CA GLY A 11 0.91 1.56 7.41
C GLY A 11 -0.49 0.94 7.27
N GLU A 12 -0.92 0.68 6.05
CA GLU A 12 -2.19 0.00 5.74
C GLU A 12 -2.15 -0.62 4.33
N ASN A 13 -3.13 -1.46 3.99
CA ASN A 13 -3.28 -2.07 2.65
C ASN A 13 -4.76 -2.22 2.21
N ARG A 14 -5.68 -1.52 2.88
CA ARG A 14 -7.12 -1.59 2.62
C ARG A 14 -7.50 -0.69 1.46
N THR A 15 -6.92 0.50 1.38
CA THR A 15 -7.23 1.43 0.28
C THR A 15 -6.60 0.99 -1.04
N PHE A 16 -5.43 0.35 -0.96
CA PHE A 16 -4.75 -0.23 -2.11
C PHE A 16 -3.97 -1.48 -1.71
N LYS A 17 -4.14 -2.56 -2.48
CA LYS A 17 -3.45 -3.82 -2.24
C LYS A 17 -2.55 -4.15 -3.41
N GLY A 18 -1.24 -3.97 -3.19
CA GLY A 18 -0.22 -4.34 -4.16
C GLY A 18 0.00 -5.85 -4.28
N PRO A 19 1.11 -6.30 -4.92
CA PRO A 19 1.41 -7.71 -5.16
C PRO A 19 1.93 -8.45 -3.91
N GLU A 20 1.26 -8.29 -2.77
CA GLU A 20 1.66 -8.86 -1.48
C GLU A 20 1.83 -10.38 -1.52
N SER A 21 0.97 -11.10 -2.27
CA SER A 21 1.04 -12.55 -2.39
C SER A 21 2.35 -13.03 -3.04
N TYR A 22 2.90 -12.24 -3.97
CA TYR A 22 4.21 -12.48 -4.55
C TYR A 22 5.33 -12.08 -3.59
N SER A 23 5.22 -10.91 -2.96
CA SER A 23 6.25 -10.35 -2.08
C SER A 23 6.45 -11.16 -0.80
N ARG A 24 5.39 -11.71 -0.20
CA ARG A 24 5.46 -12.57 1.01
C ARG A 24 6.33 -13.82 0.83
N LYS A 25 6.55 -14.28 -0.41
CA LYS A 25 7.42 -15.44 -0.69
C LYS A 25 8.91 -15.10 -0.56
N ARG A 26 9.26 -13.82 -0.48
CA ARG A 26 10.65 -13.34 -0.56
C ARG A 26 11.01 -12.33 0.52
N VAL A 27 10.01 -11.80 1.23
CA VAL A 27 10.11 -10.71 2.21
C VAL A 27 9.10 -10.93 3.31
N GLU A 28 9.46 -10.60 4.53
CA GLU A 28 8.50 -10.46 5.61
C GLU A 28 7.66 -9.18 5.41
N LEU A 29 6.34 -9.34 5.32
CA LEU A 29 5.41 -8.21 5.23
C LEU A 29 4.63 -8.07 6.52
N VAL A 30 4.79 -6.91 7.17
CA VAL A 30 4.03 -6.52 8.36
C VAL A 30 3.06 -5.42 7.98
N ASN A 31 1.76 -5.66 8.18
CA ASN A 31 0.73 -4.64 8.01
C ASN A 31 0.25 -4.18 9.38
N LEU A 32 0.48 -2.92 9.70
CA LEU A 32 0.08 -2.34 10.99
C LEU A 32 -1.40 -1.97 11.05
N ASP A 33 -2.09 -1.92 9.89
CA ASP A 33 -3.51 -1.54 9.76
C ASP A 33 -3.84 -0.26 10.56
N LEU A 34 -3.03 0.78 10.39
CA LEU A 34 -3.14 2.03 11.13
C LEU A 34 -4.33 2.85 10.63
N LYS A 35 -5.21 3.22 11.57
CA LYS A 35 -6.40 4.05 11.27
C LYS A 35 -6.03 5.37 10.61
N GLY A 36 -4.99 6.05 11.09
CA GLY A 36 -4.57 7.34 10.54
C GLY A 36 -4.15 7.25 9.06
N CYS A 37 -3.41 6.20 8.68
CA CYS A 37 -3.02 5.97 7.28
C CYS A 37 -4.23 5.68 6.41
N ARG A 38 -5.14 4.82 6.88
CA ARG A 38 -6.37 4.49 6.14
C ARG A 38 -7.24 5.70 5.89
N ASP A 39 -7.52 6.48 6.94
CA ASP A 39 -8.39 7.64 6.84
C ASP A 39 -7.79 8.70 5.91
N MET A 40 -6.48 8.94 6.03
CA MET A 40 -5.75 9.87 5.17
C MET A 40 -5.84 9.46 3.70
N MET A 41 -5.54 8.20 3.39
CA MET A 41 -5.59 7.70 2.01
C MET A 41 -7.02 7.67 1.47
N ALA A 42 -7.99 7.23 2.26
CA ALA A 42 -9.40 7.23 1.87
C ALA A 42 -9.92 8.65 1.56
N ASP A 43 -9.54 9.64 2.36
CA ASP A 43 -9.90 11.03 2.11
C ASP A 43 -9.22 11.61 0.86
N PHE A 44 -7.95 11.28 0.62
CA PHE A 44 -7.25 11.70 -0.58
C PHE A 44 -7.89 11.14 -1.85
N ILE A 45 -8.10 9.81 -1.90
CA ILE A 45 -8.71 9.10 -3.03
C ILE A 45 -10.10 9.68 -3.33
N ARG A 46 -10.91 9.92 -2.29
CA ARG A 46 -12.25 10.51 -2.43
C ARG A 46 -12.22 11.93 -2.97
N ARG A 47 -11.25 12.75 -2.56
CA ARG A 47 -11.16 14.18 -2.94
C ARG A 47 -10.48 14.40 -4.28
N ARG A 48 -9.63 13.47 -4.72
CA ARG A 48 -8.79 13.58 -5.93
C ARG A 48 -8.73 12.23 -6.69
N PRO A 49 -9.87 11.68 -7.13
CA PRO A 49 -9.89 10.37 -7.77
C PRO A 49 -9.11 10.32 -9.08
N GLU A 50 -9.05 11.42 -9.84
CA GLU A 50 -8.31 11.46 -11.11
C GLU A 50 -6.80 11.35 -10.87
N LEU A 51 -6.27 12.07 -9.88
CA LEU A 51 -4.85 12.00 -9.51
C LEU A 51 -4.49 10.63 -8.93
N TRP A 52 -5.40 10.03 -8.16
CA TRP A 52 -5.18 8.68 -7.65
C TRP A 52 -5.13 7.66 -8.79
N ASN A 53 -6.08 7.71 -9.72
CA ASN A 53 -6.11 6.80 -10.87
C ASN A 53 -4.87 6.97 -11.76
N GLU A 54 -4.40 8.21 -11.96
CA GLU A 54 -3.12 8.49 -12.64
C GLU A 54 -1.95 7.78 -11.94
N ASP A 55 -1.83 7.90 -10.60
CA ASP A 55 -0.73 7.32 -9.82
C ASP A 55 -0.69 5.79 -9.88
N ILE A 56 -1.86 5.13 -9.91
CA ILE A 56 -1.96 3.66 -10.01
C ILE A 56 -2.10 3.15 -11.44
N GLY A 57 -2.18 4.04 -12.45
CA GLY A 57 -2.28 3.70 -13.86
C GLY A 57 -3.62 3.08 -14.29
N VAL A 58 -4.74 3.59 -13.76
CA VAL A 58 -6.12 3.20 -14.12
C VAL A 58 -6.77 4.20 -15.06
#